data_AF-A0A1M7A514-F1
#
_entry.id   AF-A0A1M7A514-F1
#
_cell.length_a   1.000
_cell.length_b   1.000
_cell.length_c   1.000
_cell.angle_alpha   90.00
_cell.angle_beta   90.00
_cell.angle_gamma   90.00
#
_symmetry.space_group_name_H-M   'P 1'
#
loop_
_entity.id
_entity.type
_entity.pdbx_description
1 polymer ?
#
loop_
_entity_poly.entity_id
_entity_poly.type
_entity_poly.pdbx_seq_one_letter_code
_entity_poly.pdbx_strand_id
1 'polypeptide(L)'
;MNEALLFDPSVFRGLCSELGNEDAAEVLQAFLADTPRKLAIMISDVPDRPSIKRAAHSIKSSAAIFGFAKLSALARDLESGIEGMSAPQLHDCVETVRQAFEQTAEFAQANLLQPAY
;
A
#
# COMPACT_ATOMS: atom_id res chain seq x y z
N MET A 1 -3.18 -11.02 -17.52
CA MET A 1 -3.73 -9.67 -17.33
C MET A 1 -2.70 -8.86 -16.58
N ASN A 2 -2.10 -7.87 -17.25
CA ASN A 2 -0.91 -7.05 -16.94
C ASN A 2 -0.42 -6.97 -15.49
N GLU A 3 0.65 -7.71 -15.15
CA GLU A 3 1.52 -7.44 -13.99
C GLU A 3 2.17 -6.04 -14.06
N ALA A 4 2.32 -5.49 -15.27
CA ALA A 4 2.87 -4.15 -15.52
C ALA A 4 2.06 -2.98 -14.94
N LEU A 5 0.85 -3.20 -14.40
CA LEU A 5 0.05 -2.17 -13.73
C LEU A 5 0.16 -2.20 -12.19
N LEU A 6 0.77 -3.25 -11.63
CA LEU A 6 0.85 -3.45 -10.18
C LEU A 6 2.07 -2.76 -9.56
N PHE A 7 3.19 -2.75 -10.27
CA PHE A 7 4.50 -2.37 -9.75
C PHE A 7 5.37 -1.72 -10.84
N ASP A 8 5.99 -0.60 -10.52
CA ASP A 8 7.00 0.06 -11.34
C ASP A 8 8.41 -0.30 -10.85
N PRO A 9 9.13 -1.20 -11.54
CA PRO A 9 10.46 -1.63 -11.14
C PRO A 9 11.52 -0.52 -11.26
N SER A 10 11.26 0.54 -12.03
CA SER A 10 12.19 1.66 -12.16
C SER A 10 12.21 2.51 -10.89
N VAL A 11 11.06 2.72 -10.25
CA VAL A 11 10.94 3.43 -8.98
C VAL A 11 11.67 2.67 -7.88
N PHE A 12 11.44 1.36 -7.76
CA PHE A 12 12.12 0.56 -6.75
C PHE A 12 13.64 0.48 -6.98
N ARG A 13 14.10 0.36 -8.23
CA ARG A 13 15.55 0.45 -8.55
C ARG A 13 16.14 1.81 -8.18
N GLY A 14 15.39 2.90 -8.35
CA GLY A 14 15.79 4.23 -7.90
C GLY A 14 16.04 4.25 -6.40
N LEU A 15 15.08 3.75 -5.62
CA LEU A 15 15.20 3.62 -4.17
C LEU A 15 16.41 2.77 -3.75
N CYS A 16 16.61 1.62 -4.39
CA CYS A 16 17.79 0.77 -4.14
C CYS A 16 19.11 1.47 -4.50
N SER A 17 19.11 2.34 -5.51
CA SER A 17 20.30 3.11 -5.89
C SER A 17 20.63 4.22 -4.89
N GLU A 18 19.61 4.77 -4.23
CA GLU A 18 19.75 5.84 -3.23
C GLU A 18 20.12 5.30 -1.83
N LEU A 19 19.49 4.21 -1.39
CA LEU A 19 19.66 3.65 -0.05
C LEU A 19 20.60 2.44 -0.01
N GLY A 20 20.78 1.74 -1.12
CA GLY A 20 21.34 0.38 -1.15
C GLY A 20 20.25 -0.69 -1.08
N ASN A 21 20.55 -1.88 -1.61
CA ASN A 21 19.58 -2.98 -1.71
C ASN A 21 19.10 -3.47 -0.33
N GLU A 22 20.00 -3.55 0.65
CA GLU A 22 19.69 -4.05 2.00
C GLU A 22 18.78 -3.07 2.76
N ASP A 23 19.16 -1.79 2.80
CA ASP A 23 18.36 -0.74 3.45
C ASP A 23 16.99 -0.57 2.76
N ALA A 24 16.94 -0.63 1.42
CA ALA A 24 15.67 -0.58 0.69
C ALA A 24 14.77 -1.78 1.02
N ALA A 25 15.34 -2.97 1.19
CA ALA A 25 14.61 -4.17 1.61
C ALA A 25 14.14 -4.09 3.06
N GLU A 26 14.92 -3.50 3.98
CA GLU A 26 14.50 -3.26 5.37
C GLU A 26 13.33 -2.29 5.44
N VAL A 27 13.41 -1.17 4.72
CA VAL A 27 12.34 -0.16 4.66
C VAL A 27 11.06 -0.74 4.03
N LEU A 28 11.20 -1.58 3.00
CA LEU A 28 10.08 -2.32 2.42
C LEU A 28 9.44 -3.29 3.42
N GLN A 29 10.24 -4.07 4.17
CA GLN A 29 9.74 -4.96 5.22
C GLN A 29 8.98 -4.19 6.31
N ALA A 30 9.50 -3.06 6.77
CA ALA A 30 8.84 -2.21 7.75
C ALA A 30 7.49 -1.71 7.24
N PHE A 31 7.40 -1.30 5.97
CA PHE A 31 6.14 -0.92 5.34
C PHE A 31 5.13 -2.07 5.30
N LEU A 32 5.56 -3.28 4.91
CA LEU A 32 4.70 -4.46 4.87
C LEU A 32 4.22 -4.87 6.28
N ALA A 33 5.04 -4.69 7.30
CA ALA A 33 4.67 -5.02 8.69
C ALA A 33 3.70 -4.00 9.32
N ASP A 34 3.82 -2.71 8.98
CA ASP A 34 2.99 -1.66 9.60
C ASP A 34 1.63 -1.46 8.90
N THR A 35 1.54 -1.76 7.60
CA THR A 35 0.32 -1.53 6.81
C THR A 35 -0.91 -2.34 7.26
N PRO A 36 -0.81 -3.63 7.66
CA PRO A 36 -1.95 -4.37 8.22
C PRO A 36 -2.60 -3.67 9.41
N ARG A 37 -1.80 -3.05 10.29
CA ARG A 37 -2.30 -2.29 11.44
C ARG A 37 -3.09 -1.06 11.01
N LYS A 38 -2.65 -0.36 9.96
CA LYS A 38 -3.37 0.79 9.39
C LYS A 38 -4.70 0.37 8.77
N LEU A 39 -4.73 -0.76 8.07
CA LEU A 39 -5.95 -1.32 7.48
C LEU A 39 -6.96 -1.75 8.54
N ALA A 40 -6.50 -2.39 9.63
CA ALA A 40 -7.36 -2.79 10.74
C ALA A 40 -8.10 -1.61 11.39
N ILE A 41 -7.44 -0.44 11.49
CA ILE A 41 -8.08 0.80 11.98
C ILE A 41 -9.24 1.24 11.06
N MET A 42 -9.16 0.95 9.75
CA MET A 42 -10.19 1.35 8.79
C MET A 42 -11.45 0.49 8.82
N ILE A 43 -11.35 -0.75 9.33
CA ILE A 43 -12.43 -1.75 9.35
C ILE A 43 -13.14 -1.76 10.73
N SER A 44 -12.83 -0.80 11.61
CA SER A 44 -13.45 -0.71 12.94
C SER A 44 -14.95 -0.43 12.88
N ASP A 45 -15.70 -0.98 13.85
CA ASP A 45 -17.15 -0.78 14.02
C ASP A 45 -17.57 0.70 14.11
N VAL A 46 -16.65 1.58 14.52
CA VAL A 46 -16.86 3.03 14.55
C VAL A 46 -15.85 3.71 13.60
N PRO A 47 -16.19 3.86 12.31
CA PRO A 47 -15.26 4.42 11.33
C PRO A 47 -15.02 5.91 11.56
N ASP A 48 -13.81 6.26 11.99
CA ASP A 48 -13.35 7.65 12.09
C ASP A 48 -12.76 8.11 10.74
N ARG A 49 -13.55 8.84 9.95
CA ARG A 49 -13.16 9.32 8.60
C ARG A 49 -11.81 10.07 8.60
N PRO A 50 -11.56 11.03 9.51
CA PRO A 50 -10.22 11.61 9.67
C PRO A 50 -9.08 10.60 9.85
N SER A 51 -9.25 9.56 10.66
CA SER A 51 -8.21 8.54 10.85
C SER A 51 -8.05 7.63 9.64
N ILE A 52 -9.15 7.23 9.00
CA ILE A 52 -9.11 6.45 7.75
C ILE A 52 -8.40 7.25 6.65
N LYS A 53 -8.73 8.54 6.50
CA LYS A 53 -8.09 9.42 5.52
C LYS A 53 -6.58 9.54 5.75
N ARG A 54 -6.15 9.70 7.00
CA ARG A 54 -4.71 9.74 7.36
C ARG A 54 -4.02 8.41 7.07
N ALA A 55 -4.65 7.30 7.40
CA ALA A 55 -4.11 5.98 7.13
C ALA A 55 -4.01 5.72 5.61
N ALA A 56 -5.02 6.11 4.84
CA ALA A 56 -5.01 6.04 3.37
C ALA A 56 -3.92 6.93 2.77
N HIS A 57 -3.75 8.15 3.26
CA HIS A 57 -2.66 9.05 2.88
C HIS A 57 -1.28 8.40 3.10
N SER A 58 -1.07 7.80 4.28
CA SER A 58 0.20 7.13 4.60
C SER A 58 0.46 5.94 3.67
N ILE A 59 -0.54 5.08 3.45
CA ILE A 59 -0.42 3.92 2.54
C ILE A 59 -0.12 4.39 1.11
N LYS A 60 -0.84 5.40 0.62
CA LYS A 60 -0.64 5.98 -0.72
C LYS A 60 0.81 6.41 -0.93
N SER A 61 1.35 7.22 -0.02
CA SER A 61 2.69 7.79 -0.14
C SER A 61 3.76 6.70 -0.03
N SER A 62 3.65 5.79 0.94
CA SER A 62 4.60 4.67 1.06
C SER A 62 4.55 3.75 -0.16
N ALA A 63 3.36 3.38 -0.63
CA ALA A 63 3.21 2.56 -1.84
C ALA A 63 3.84 3.23 -3.07
N ALA A 64 3.72 4.55 -3.22
CA ALA A 64 4.35 5.29 -4.31
C ALA A 64 5.88 5.25 -4.25
N ILE A 65 6.48 5.35 -3.06
CA ILE A 65 7.95 5.28 -2.86
C ILE A 65 8.52 3.94 -3.36
N PHE A 66 7.79 2.85 -3.17
CA PHE A 66 8.22 1.52 -3.64
C PHE A 66 7.78 1.20 -5.06
N GLY A 67 7.02 2.08 -5.72
CA GLY A 67 6.49 1.83 -7.07
C GLY A 67 5.24 0.95 -7.13
N PHE A 68 4.55 0.67 -6.02
CA PHE A 68 3.28 -0.08 -6.00
C PHE A 68 2.11 0.79 -6.49
N ALA A 69 2.08 1.05 -7.80
CA ALA A 69 1.18 2.00 -8.43
C ALA A 69 -0.30 1.71 -8.18
N LYS A 70 -0.72 0.44 -8.25
CA LYS A 70 -2.12 0.05 -7.99
C LYS A 70 -2.54 0.34 -6.55
N LEU A 71 -1.72 -0.06 -5.57
CA LEU A 71 -2.02 0.17 -4.15
C LEU A 71 -2.06 1.68 -3.85
N SER A 72 -1.12 2.44 -4.42
CA SER A 72 -1.10 3.90 -4.29
C SER A 72 -2.35 4.56 -4.86
N ALA A 73 -2.79 4.15 -6.07
CA ALA A 73 -3.99 4.67 -6.70
C ALA A 73 -5.26 4.39 -5.88
N LEU A 74 -5.45 3.15 -5.41
CA LEU A 74 -6.61 2.78 -4.60
C LEU A 74 -6.64 3.53 -3.26
N ALA A 75 -5.49 3.69 -2.61
CA ALA A 75 -5.38 4.47 -1.39
C ALA A 75 -5.68 5.97 -1.63
N ARG A 76 -5.32 6.52 -2.79
CA ARG A 76 -5.67 7.89 -3.20
C ARG A 76 -7.18 8.05 -3.43
N ASP A 77 -7.81 7.08 -4.07
CA ASP A 77 -9.25 7.11 -4.32
C ASP A 77 -10.04 7.04 -3.01
N LEU A 78 -9.61 6.21 -2.07
CA LEU A 78 -10.14 6.19 -0.70
C LEU A 78 -9.93 7.54 0.00
N GLU A 79 -8.70 8.07 0.02
CA GLU A 79 -8.37 9.34 0.69
C GLU A 79 -9.21 10.53 0.17
N SER A 80 -9.44 10.60 -1.14
CA SER A 80 -10.13 11.71 -1.79
C SER A 80 -11.65 11.58 -1.77
N GLY A 81 -12.18 10.35 -1.88
CA GLY A 81 -13.61 10.09 -1.91
C GLY A 81 -14.27 9.96 -0.53
N ILE A 82 -13.48 9.80 0.53
CA ILE A 82 -14.00 9.44 1.87
C ILE A 82 -15.10 10.35 2.41
N GLU A 83 -15.10 11.66 2.10
CA GLU A 83 -16.13 12.58 2.60
C GLU A 83 -17.50 12.33 1.95
N GLY A 84 -17.53 11.84 0.71
CA GLY A 84 -18.75 11.60 -0.07
C GLY A 84 -19.29 10.17 -0.01
N MET A 85 -18.52 9.23 0.57
CA MET A 85 -18.91 7.82 0.63
C MET A 85 -19.99 7.56 1.69
N SER A 86 -20.98 6.74 1.33
CA SER A 86 -21.83 6.05 2.30
C SER A 86 -21.03 4.97 3.05
N ALA A 87 -21.56 4.48 4.18
CA ALA A 87 -20.86 3.44 4.96
C ALA A 87 -20.58 2.15 4.16
N PRO A 88 -21.50 1.61 3.34
CA PRO A 88 -21.20 0.46 2.48
C PRO A 88 -20.11 0.76 1.45
N GLN A 89 -20.16 1.92 0.78
CA GLN A 89 -19.14 2.31 -0.20
C GLN A 89 -17.75 2.46 0.43
N LEU A 90 -17.69 3.02 1.65
CA LEU A 90 -16.46 3.13 2.40
C LEU A 90 -15.90 1.75 2.73
N HIS A 91 -16.75 0.84 3.24
CA HIS A 91 -16.37 -0.54 3.53
C HIS A 91 -15.82 -1.24 2.28
N ASP A 92 -16.52 -1.17 1.15
CA ASP A 92 -16.09 -1.80 -0.11
C ASP A 92 -14.75 -1.22 -0.63
N CYS A 93 -14.54 0.10 -0.50
CA CYS A 93 -13.27 0.73 -0.86
C CYS A 93 -12.13 0.28 0.04
N VAL A 94 -12.36 0.22 1.36
CA VAL A 94 -11.36 -0.27 2.33
C VAL A 94 -11.00 -1.73 2.05
N GLU A 95 -11.97 -2.58 1.76
CA GLU A 95 -11.73 -3.97 1.38
C GLU A 95 -10.96 -4.10 0.07
N THR A 96 -11.24 -3.23 -0.91
CA THR A 96 -10.49 -3.18 -2.16
C THR A 96 -9.01 -2.80 -1.93
N VAL A 97 -8.75 -1.83 -1.04
CA VAL A 97 -7.37 -1.44 -0.65
C VAL A 97 -6.68 -2.59 0.08
N ARG A 98 -7.39 -3.30 0.98
CA ARG A 98 -6.86 -4.46 1.72
C ARG A 98 -6.42 -5.57 0.77
N GLN A 99 -7.28 -5.96 -0.17
CA GLN A 99 -6.96 -7.01 -1.15
C GLN A 99 -5.78 -6.62 -2.05
N ALA A 100 -5.71 -5.34 -2.46
CA ALA A 100 -4.57 -4.86 -3.23
C ALA A 100 -3.26 -4.86 -2.42
N PHE A 101 -3.33 -4.58 -1.12
CA PHE A 101 -2.19 -4.68 -0.22
C PHE A 101 -1.73 -6.14 -0.06
N GLU A 102 -2.64 -7.09 0.11
CA GLU A 102 -2.30 -8.52 0.20
C GLU A 102 -1.55 -9.01 -1.04
N GLN A 103 -2.06 -8.68 -2.23
CA GLN A 103 -1.37 -8.96 -3.51
C GLN A 103 0.02 -8.30 -3.58
N THR A 104 0.13 -7.08 -3.08
CA THR A 104 1.40 -6.34 -3.04
C THR A 104 2.40 -7.00 -2.09
N ALA A 105 1.95 -7.42 -0.91
CA ALA A 105 2.78 -8.05 0.09
C ALA A 105 3.28 -9.43 -0.37
N GLU A 106 2.42 -10.24 -0.98
CA GLU A 106 2.81 -11.52 -1.59
C GLU A 106 3.84 -11.32 -2.70
N PHE A 107 3.57 -10.38 -3.62
CA PHE A 107 4.50 -10.05 -4.70
C PHE A 107 5.86 -9.60 -4.16
N ALA A 108 5.89 -8.68 -3.19
CA ALA A 108 7.12 -8.15 -2.62
C ALA A 108 7.94 -9.23 -1.92
N GLN A 109 7.30 -10.11 -1.13
CA GLN A 109 7.97 -11.24 -0.48
C GLN A 109 8.54 -12.24 -1.49
N ALA A 110 7.80 -12.51 -2.57
CA ALA A 110 8.21 -13.48 -3.59
C ALA A 110 9.27 -12.94 -4.57
N ASN A 111 9.37 -11.62 -4.78
CA ASN A 111 10.18 -11.06 -5.87
C ASN A 111 11.19 -10.00 -5.44
N LEU A 112 10.95 -9.27 -4.34
CA LEU A 112 11.78 -8.13 -3.94
C LEU A 112 12.59 -8.39 -2.67
N LEU A 113 12.14 -9.33 -1.82
CA LEU A 113 12.76 -9.66 -0.53
C LEU A 113 13.44 -11.04 -0.52
N GLN A 114 13.53 -11.71 -1.68
CA GLN A 114 14.25 -12.98 -1.76
C GLN A 114 15.76 -12.72 -1.62
N PRO A 115 16.48 -13.51 -0.81
CA PRO A 115 17.93 -13.49 -0.83
C PRO A 115 18.41 -13.95 -2.22
N ALA A 116 19.29 -13.17 -2.85
CA ALA A 116 20.07 -13.67 -3.97
C ALA A 116 20.90 -14.87 -3.45
N TYR A 117 20.58 -16.07 -3.92
CA TYR A 117 21.30 -17.31 -3.59
C TYR A 117 22.78 -17.23 -3.98
#